data_AF-A0A2R6NG71-F1
#
_entry.id   AF-A0A2R6NG71-F1
#
_cell.length_a   1.000
_cell.length_b   1.000
_cell.length_c   1.000
_cell.angle_alpha   90.00
_cell.angle_beta   90.00
_cell.angle_gamma   90.00
#
_symmetry.space_group_name_H-M   'P 1'
#
loop_
_entity.id
_entity.type
_entity.pdbx_description
1 polymer ?
#
loop_
_entity_poly.entity_id
_entity_poly.type
_entity_poly.pdbx_seq_one_letter_code
_entity_poly.pdbx_strand_id
1 'polypeptide(L)'
;MEQEDESDDDVSLISRSPSPKPRDDGMDIDKYDEYARGTPHEPITVDTKISSSNKGFAMLAKLGWVEGQPLGLSGDGRVDPIPFVPKSDLAGLGKASQDVRMIESTVSQRRELDSERQVKETEDQRRAREDSVVKRAAVRSEISTVLKAFYCELCDKQFQNVAQYDEHTNSYAHHHKARFRDMQATQRANLGNSREETDKRKEKERKREEKELRKIAKAAGIKMPKPPAPVAPPNNEPPPPPPSEPKPNGFKKSGWATVGSSSR
;
A
#
# COMPACT_ATOMS: atom_id res chain seq x y z
N MET A 1 -65.01 8.76 -20.99
CA MET A 1 -63.90 7.80 -20.87
C MET A 1 -62.90 8.44 -19.94
N GLU A 2 -62.56 7.91 -18.78
CA GLU A 2 -62.87 6.65 -18.09
C GLU A 2 -62.77 6.96 -16.59
N GLN A 3 -63.63 6.30 -15.80
CA GLN A 3 -63.47 6.16 -14.37
C GLN A 3 -62.47 5.02 -14.16
N GLU A 4 -61.40 5.25 -13.40
CA GLU A 4 -60.69 4.16 -12.72
C GLU A 4 -60.53 4.58 -11.26
N ASP A 5 -61.32 3.92 -10.43
CA ASP A 5 -61.34 3.99 -8.98
C ASP A 5 -60.05 3.36 -8.42
N GLU A 6 -59.14 4.18 -7.90
CA GLU A 6 -57.99 3.70 -7.14
C GLU A 6 -58.23 4.02 -5.66
N SER A 7 -59.04 3.17 -5.03
CA SER A 7 -59.26 3.19 -3.59
C SER A 7 -58.01 2.68 -2.88
N ASP A 8 -57.31 3.58 -2.19
CA ASP A 8 -56.23 3.27 -1.25
C ASP A 8 -56.73 2.34 -0.14
N ASP A 9 -56.61 1.04 -0.33
CA ASP A 9 -56.68 0.02 0.72
C ASP A 9 -55.37 0.02 1.54
N ASP A 10 -55.14 1.12 2.25
CA ASP A 10 -54.05 1.25 3.22
C ASP A 10 -54.47 0.58 4.55
N VAL A 11 -54.71 -0.74 4.49
CA VAL A 11 -55.01 -1.55 5.66
C VAL A 11 -53.71 -1.80 6.43
N SER A 12 -53.47 -0.97 7.45
CA SER A 12 -52.44 -1.20 8.46
C SER A 12 -52.62 -2.59 9.11
N LEU A 13 -51.89 -3.59 8.61
CA LEU A 13 -51.82 -4.96 9.15
C LEU A 13 -51.16 -5.06 10.53
N ILE A 14 -50.67 -3.94 11.08
CA ILE A 14 -50.26 -3.87 12.49
C ILE A 14 -51.46 -3.39 13.32
N SER A 15 -52.14 -4.34 13.92
CA SER A 15 -53.05 -4.13 15.05
C SER A 15 -52.26 -3.47 16.20
N ARG A 16 -52.33 -2.14 16.28
CA ARG A 16 -51.77 -1.35 17.39
C ARG A 16 -52.66 -1.37 18.63
N SER A 17 -53.11 -2.54 19.03
CA SER A 17 -53.52 -2.77 20.41
C SER A 17 -52.25 -3.17 21.15
N PRO A 18 -51.69 -2.34 22.06
CA PRO A 18 -50.58 -2.77 22.88
C PRO A 18 -50.95 -4.11 23.53
N SER A 19 -50.07 -5.11 23.49
CA SER A 19 -50.29 -6.34 24.23
C SER A 19 -50.72 -5.98 25.65
N PRO A 20 -51.79 -6.61 26.19
CA PRO A 20 -52.19 -6.39 27.57
C PRO A 20 -50.95 -6.50 28.45
N LYS A 21 -50.72 -5.51 29.32
CA LYS A 21 -49.62 -5.60 30.28
C LYS A 21 -49.79 -6.92 31.05
N PRO A 22 -48.71 -7.68 31.28
CA PRO A 22 -48.78 -8.88 32.09
C PRO A 22 -49.49 -8.53 33.40
N ARG A 23 -50.43 -9.38 33.81
CA ARG A 23 -51.24 -9.13 35.00
C ARG A 23 -50.30 -9.05 36.19
N ASP A 24 -50.37 -7.97 36.97
CA ASP A 24 -49.59 -7.75 38.19
C ASP A 24 -50.13 -8.60 39.36
N ASP A 25 -50.58 -9.82 39.05
CA ASP A 25 -51.22 -10.75 39.98
C ASP A 25 -50.16 -11.47 40.85
N GLY A 26 -48.91 -10.97 40.89
CA GLY A 26 -47.78 -11.54 41.62
C GLY A 26 -47.26 -12.89 41.10
N MET A 27 -47.92 -13.49 40.13
CA MET A 27 -47.56 -14.77 39.52
C MET A 27 -46.92 -14.52 38.15
N ASP A 28 -45.69 -14.02 38.15
CA ASP A 28 -44.82 -14.00 36.96
C ASP A 28 -44.66 -15.44 36.44
N ILE A 29 -45.12 -15.70 35.21
CA ILE A 29 -45.07 -17.03 34.57
C ILE A 29 -43.63 -17.55 34.50
N ASP A 30 -42.66 -16.65 34.30
CA ASP A 30 -41.23 -16.96 34.27
C ASP A 30 -40.62 -17.20 35.67
N LYS A 31 -41.35 -16.88 36.75
CA LYS A 31 -41.01 -17.14 38.16
C LYS A 31 -41.83 -18.27 38.77
N TYR A 32 -42.64 -18.98 37.99
CA TYR A 32 -43.48 -20.08 38.50
C TYR A 32 -42.67 -21.15 39.25
N ASP A 33 -41.44 -21.38 38.80
CA ASP A 33 -40.48 -22.31 39.43
C ASP A 33 -39.97 -21.84 40.81
N GLU A 34 -40.02 -20.53 41.11
CA GLU A 34 -39.65 -19.97 42.41
C GLU A 34 -40.73 -20.21 43.48
N TYR A 35 -42.00 -20.31 43.06
CA TYR A 35 -43.15 -20.56 43.92
C TYR A 35 -43.38 -22.05 44.19
N ALA A 36 -42.85 -22.93 43.34
CA ALA A 36 -42.85 -24.37 43.55
C ALA A 36 -41.77 -24.76 44.58
N ARG A 37 -42.17 -24.89 45.85
CA ARG A 37 -41.35 -25.50 46.93
C ARG A 37 -41.14 -27.02 46.70
N GLY A 38 -40.60 -27.38 45.54
CA GLY A 38 -40.25 -28.74 45.14
C GLY A 38 -38.77 -29.02 45.31
N THR A 39 -38.41 -30.30 45.19
CA THR A 39 -37.00 -30.73 45.06
C THR A 39 -36.37 -30.04 43.85
N PRO A 40 -35.16 -29.48 43.95
CA PRO A 40 -34.52 -28.81 42.82
C PRO A 40 -34.38 -29.76 41.63
N HIS A 41 -34.71 -29.27 40.43
CA HIS A 41 -34.52 -30.02 39.20
C HIS A 41 -33.02 -30.25 38.97
N GLU A 42 -32.62 -31.50 38.80
CA GLU A 42 -31.27 -31.85 38.35
C GLU A 42 -31.18 -31.52 36.85
N PRO A 43 -30.32 -30.56 36.43
CA PRO A 43 -30.18 -30.23 35.02
C PRO A 43 -29.53 -31.42 34.30
N ILE A 44 -30.28 -32.04 33.38
CA ILE A 44 -29.79 -33.13 32.55
C ILE A 44 -29.25 -32.53 31.24
N THR A 45 -27.99 -32.81 30.94
CA THR A 45 -27.36 -32.42 29.67
C THR A 45 -27.34 -33.59 28.69
N VAL A 46 -27.10 -33.31 27.41
CA VAL A 46 -27.01 -34.33 26.34
C VAL A 46 -25.93 -35.39 26.64
N ASP A 47 -24.87 -35.01 27.34
CA ASP A 47 -23.71 -35.86 27.61
C ASP A 47 -23.83 -36.65 28.93
N THR A 48 -24.83 -36.34 29.77
CA THR A 48 -24.99 -36.94 31.10
C THR A 48 -26.15 -37.93 31.12
N LYS A 49 -25.87 -39.19 31.44
CA LYS A 49 -26.91 -40.22 31.62
C LYS A 49 -27.85 -39.90 32.78
N ILE A 50 -29.12 -40.28 32.63
CA ILE A 50 -30.13 -40.11 33.69
C ILE A 50 -29.80 -41.05 34.86
N SER A 51 -29.77 -40.52 36.08
CA SER A 51 -29.53 -41.31 37.29
C SER A 51 -30.69 -42.26 37.60
N SER A 52 -30.42 -43.38 38.27
CA SER A 52 -31.46 -44.33 38.66
C SER A 52 -32.44 -43.80 39.71
N SER A 53 -32.06 -42.72 40.41
CA SER A 53 -32.93 -41.98 41.34
C SER A 53 -33.99 -41.14 40.63
N ASN A 54 -33.86 -40.90 39.32
CA ASN A 54 -34.82 -40.12 38.57
C ASN A 54 -36.12 -40.91 38.37
N LYS A 55 -37.27 -40.26 38.56
CA LYS A 55 -38.58 -40.89 38.37
C LYS A 55 -38.77 -41.45 36.95
N GLY A 56 -38.23 -40.78 35.93
CA GLY A 56 -38.28 -41.22 34.54
C GLY A 56 -37.53 -42.54 34.33
N PHE A 57 -36.32 -42.67 34.90
CA PHE A 57 -35.57 -43.93 34.87
C PHE A 57 -36.35 -45.07 35.53
N ALA A 58 -36.93 -44.81 36.72
CA ALA A 58 -37.73 -45.80 37.43
C ALA A 58 -39.01 -46.21 36.67
N MET A 59 -39.63 -45.31 35.93
CA MET A 59 -40.78 -45.61 35.07
C MET A 59 -40.39 -46.47 33.87
N LEU A 60 -39.28 -46.16 33.20
CA LEU A 60 -38.75 -46.95 32.09
C LEU A 60 -38.37 -48.37 32.54
N ALA A 61 -37.66 -48.49 33.67
CA ALA A 61 -37.30 -49.78 34.24
C ALA A 61 -38.53 -50.66 34.55
N LYS A 62 -39.62 -50.06 35.05
CA LYS A 62 -40.89 -50.78 35.31
C LYS A 62 -41.57 -51.27 34.03
N LEU A 63 -41.31 -50.64 32.89
CA LEU A 63 -41.83 -51.07 31.58
C LEU A 63 -40.92 -52.11 30.90
N GLY A 64 -39.89 -52.60 31.59
CA GLY A 64 -38.97 -53.62 31.08
C GLY A 64 -37.79 -53.05 30.27
N TRP A 65 -37.57 -51.74 30.30
CA TRP A 65 -36.39 -51.13 29.70
C TRP A 65 -35.17 -51.28 30.62
N VAL A 66 -34.02 -51.65 30.04
CA VAL A 66 -32.74 -51.80 30.75
C VAL A 66 -31.79 -50.67 30.36
N GLU A 67 -31.00 -50.15 31.30
CA GLU A 67 -30.01 -49.11 31.02
C GLU A 67 -29.05 -49.53 29.88
N GLY A 68 -28.91 -48.67 28.87
CA GLY A 68 -28.09 -48.94 27.69
C GLY A 68 -28.81 -49.71 26.58
N GLN A 69 -30.05 -50.16 26.80
CA GLN A 69 -30.85 -50.79 25.77
C GLN A 69 -31.53 -49.71 24.89
N PRO A 70 -31.46 -49.82 23.56
CA PRO A 70 -32.22 -48.94 22.68
C PRO A 70 -33.72 -49.21 22.78
N LEU A 71 -34.52 -48.17 22.63
CA LEU A 71 -35.98 -48.30 22.63
C LEU A 71 -36.47 -48.79 21.25
N GLY A 72 -37.51 -49.64 21.23
CA GLY A 72 -38.16 -50.13 20.01
C GLY A 72 -38.34 -51.64 19.99
N LEU A 73 -39.23 -52.12 19.13
CA LEU A 73 -39.60 -53.55 19.05
C LEU A 73 -38.43 -54.45 18.64
N SER A 74 -37.56 -53.95 17.75
CA SER A 74 -36.42 -54.68 17.19
C SER A 74 -35.08 -54.33 17.85
N GLY A 75 -35.07 -53.42 18.83
CA GLY A 75 -33.82 -52.97 19.47
C GLY A 75 -32.83 -52.25 18.53
N ASP A 76 -33.29 -51.71 17.39
CA ASP A 76 -32.47 -50.96 16.42
C ASP A 76 -32.52 -49.43 16.67
N GLY A 77 -33.03 -49.02 17.82
CA GLY A 77 -33.09 -47.60 18.20
C GLY A 77 -31.70 -47.01 18.51
N ARG A 78 -31.59 -45.69 18.45
CA ARG A 78 -30.39 -45.00 18.95
C ARG A 78 -30.41 -44.96 20.48
N VAL A 79 -29.29 -45.34 21.11
CA VAL A 79 -29.13 -45.30 22.58
C VAL A 79 -28.86 -43.87 23.06
N ASP A 80 -28.01 -43.14 22.34
CA ASP A 80 -27.61 -41.79 22.71
C ASP A 80 -28.52 -40.72 22.08
N PRO A 81 -28.76 -39.60 22.78
CA PRO A 81 -29.50 -38.47 22.22
C PRO A 81 -28.82 -37.91 20.97
N ILE A 82 -29.62 -37.31 20.08
CA ILE A 82 -29.09 -36.70 18.85
C ILE A 82 -28.29 -35.45 19.24
N PRO A 83 -26.98 -35.38 18.94
CA PRO A 83 -26.20 -34.18 19.19
C PRO A 83 -26.74 -33.04 18.33
N PHE A 84 -26.98 -31.89 18.95
CA PHE A 84 -27.32 -30.67 18.26
C PHE A 84 -26.26 -29.62 18.56
N VAL A 85 -25.92 -28.82 17.56
CA VAL A 85 -25.05 -27.67 17.73
C VAL A 85 -25.94 -26.44 17.73
N PRO A 86 -26.13 -25.77 18.88
CA PRO A 86 -26.87 -24.52 18.90
C PRO A 86 -26.09 -23.50 18.08
N LYS A 87 -26.77 -22.87 17.12
CA LYS A 87 -26.18 -21.83 16.32
C LYS A 87 -26.08 -20.55 17.15
N SER A 88 -24.86 -20.24 17.61
CA SER A 88 -24.54 -18.98 18.30
C SER A 88 -24.48 -17.78 17.36
N ASP A 89 -24.33 -18.03 16.06
CA ASP A 89 -23.98 -17.00 15.09
C ASP A 89 -25.22 -16.36 14.48
N LEU A 90 -25.14 -15.04 14.25
CA LEU A 90 -26.16 -14.26 13.54
C LEU A 90 -26.09 -14.42 12.02
N ALA A 91 -25.03 -15.06 11.50
CA ALA A 91 -24.83 -15.24 10.07
C ALA A 91 -25.86 -16.20 9.47
N GLY A 92 -26.26 -16.02 8.21
CA GLY A 92 -27.15 -16.96 7.51
C GLY A 92 -26.60 -18.39 7.44
N LEU A 93 -27.48 -19.39 7.40
CA LEU A 93 -27.06 -20.77 7.12
C LEU A 93 -26.35 -20.81 5.76
N GLY A 94 -25.18 -21.46 5.70
CA GLY A 94 -24.38 -21.55 4.46
C GLY A 94 -23.45 -20.35 4.18
N LYS A 95 -23.49 -19.28 4.98
CA LYS A 95 -22.55 -18.14 4.82
C LYS A 95 -21.09 -18.58 5.01
N ALA A 96 -20.83 -19.36 6.06
CA ALA A 96 -19.49 -19.89 6.33
C ALA A 96 -18.96 -20.74 5.18
N SER A 97 -19.78 -21.59 4.55
CA SER A 97 -19.34 -22.40 3.41
C SER A 97 -19.12 -21.56 2.15
N GLN A 98 -19.92 -20.51 1.93
CA GLN A 98 -19.67 -19.54 0.86
C GLN A 98 -18.36 -18.77 1.08
N ASP A 99 -18.11 -18.31 2.30
CA ASP A 99 -16.91 -17.55 2.64
C ASP A 99 -15.66 -18.42 2.47
N VAL A 100 -15.71 -19.69 2.89
CA VAL A 100 -14.62 -20.65 2.64
C VAL A 100 -14.37 -20.82 1.15
N ARG A 101 -15.40 -20.97 0.31
CA ARG A 101 -15.24 -21.07 -1.17
C ARG A 101 -14.66 -19.79 -1.77
N MET A 102 -15.05 -18.62 -1.24
CA MET A 102 -14.51 -17.34 -1.69
C MET A 102 -13.04 -17.20 -1.27
N ILE A 103 -12.70 -17.56 -0.04
CA ILE A 103 -11.32 -17.59 0.45
C ILE A 103 -10.49 -18.55 -0.39
N GLU A 104 -10.98 -19.76 -0.66
CA GLU A 104 -10.28 -20.74 -1.48
C GLU A 104 -10.02 -20.21 -2.90
N SER A 105 -11.04 -19.64 -3.56
CA SER A 105 -10.85 -19.09 -4.92
C SER A 105 -9.90 -17.89 -4.96
N THR A 106 -9.93 -17.02 -3.96
CA THR A 106 -9.11 -15.79 -3.92
C THR A 106 -7.69 -16.02 -3.40
N VAL A 107 -7.50 -16.97 -2.48
CA VAL A 107 -6.22 -17.26 -1.81
C VAL A 107 -5.51 -18.46 -2.43
N SER A 108 -6.17 -19.21 -3.35
CA SER A 108 -5.59 -20.37 -4.04
C SER A 108 -4.23 -20.10 -4.67
N GLN A 109 -3.99 -18.88 -5.13
CA GLN A 109 -2.70 -18.48 -5.66
C GLN A 109 -2.08 -17.43 -4.74
N ARG A 110 -0.90 -17.76 -4.21
CA ARG A 110 -0.02 -16.76 -3.61
C ARG A 110 0.17 -15.66 -4.65
N ARG A 111 -0.08 -14.41 -4.26
CA ARG A 111 0.24 -13.25 -5.09
C ARG A 111 1.73 -13.30 -5.39
N GLU A 112 2.08 -13.67 -6.61
CA GLU A 112 3.48 -13.75 -7.05
C GLU A 112 4.11 -12.36 -6.93
N LEU A 113 5.37 -12.33 -6.51
CA LEU A 113 6.12 -11.09 -6.51
C LEU A 113 6.35 -10.63 -7.95
N ASP A 114 6.40 -9.32 -8.20
CA ASP A 114 6.67 -8.79 -9.54
C ASP A 114 7.98 -9.33 -10.12
N SER A 115 8.95 -9.68 -9.28
CA SER A 115 10.20 -10.34 -9.68
C SER A 115 10.02 -11.78 -10.15
N GLU A 116 9.14 -12.57 -9.51
CA GLU A 116 8.85 -13.95 -9.91
C GLU A 116 8.08 -13.97 -11.24
N ARG A 117 7.15 -13.03 -11.41
CA ARG A 117 6.40 -12.82 -12.65
C ARG A 117 7.33 -12.45 -13.81
N GLN A 118 8.25 -11.51 -13.59
CA GLN A 118 9.21 -11.06 -14.61
C GLN A 118 10.18 -12.15 -15.09
N VAL A 119 10.44 -13.18 -14.28
CA VAL A 119 11.29 -14.32 -14.65
C VAL A 119 10.53 -15.35 -15.49
N LYS A 120 9.20 -15.47 -15.29
CA LYS A 120 8.33 -16.37 -16.06
C LYS A 120 7.78 -15.75 -17.35
N GLU A 121 7.89 -14.42 -17.50
CA GLU A 121 7.42 -13.69 -18.68
C GLU A 121 8.14 -14.13 -19.96
N THR A 122 7.39 -14.30 -21.06
CA THR A 122 7.96 -14.54 -22.39
C THR A 122 8.67 -13.29 -22.92
N GLU A 123 9.58 -13.43 -23.88
CA GLU A 123 10.32 -12.29 -24.46
C GLU A 123 9.40 -11.18 -25.01
N ASP A 124 8.27 -11.55 -25.61
CA ASP A 124 7.26 -10.60 -26.10
C ASP A 124 6.59 -9.81 -24.95
N GLN A 125 6.31 -10.47 -23.82
CA GLN A 125 5.75 -9.82 -22.63
C GLN A 125 6.78 -8.88 -21.99
N ARG A 126 8.05 -9.30 -21.95
CA ARG A 126 9.15 -8.47 -21.49
C ARG A 126 9.29 -7.21 -22.35
N ARG A 127 9.25 -7.35 -23.67
CA ARG A 127 9.33 -6.21 -24.61
C ARG A 127 8.14 -5.27 -24.46
N ALA A 128 6.92 -5.81 -24.34
CA ALA A 128 5.72 -4.99 -24.12
C ALA A 128 5.79 -4.21 -22.79
N ARG A 129 6.34 -4.81 -21.73
CA ARG A 129 6.57 -4.13 -20.45
C ARG A 129 7.61 -3.01 -20.60
N GLU A 130 8.75 -3.30 -21.20
CA GLU A 130 9.80 -2.32 -21.46
C GLU A 130 9.25 -1.14 -22.30
N ASP A 131 8.51 -1.42 -23.37
CA ASP A 131 7.85 -0.40 -24.19
C ASP A 131 6.83 0.41 -23.39
N SER A 132 6.08 -0.22 -22.47
CA SER A 132 5.13 0.49 -21.60
C SER A 132 5.84 1.43 -20.61
N VAL A 133 6.98 1.00 -20.07
CA VAL A 133 7.82 1.80 -19.17
C VAL A 133 8.43 2.97 -19.94
N VAL A 134 8.96 2.72 -21.14
CA VAL A 134 9.49 3.75 -22.03
C VAL A 134 8.40 4.77 -22.39
N LYS A 135 7.20 4.31 -22.77
CA LYS A 135 6.06 5.21 -23.05
C LYS A 135 5.67 6.05 -21.84
N ARG A 136 5.56 5.43 -20.65
CA ARG A 136 5.24 6.15 -19.41
C ARG A 136 6.33 7.15 -19.03
N ALA A 137 7.60 6.80 -19.22
CA ALA A 137 8.73 7.68 -18.95
C ALA A 137 8.77 8.85 -19.94
N ALA A 138 8.52 8.60 -21.23
CA ALA A 138 8.40 9.63 -22.26
C ALA A 138 7.27 10.62 -21.91
N VAL A 139 6.06 10.13 -21.65
CA VAL A 139 4.92 10.97 -21.24
C VAL A 139 5.23 11.76 -19.95
N ARG A 140 5.88 11.14 -18.96
CA ARG A 140 6.30 11.84 -17.74
C ARG A 140 7.30 12.96 -18.04
N SER A 141 8.26 12.72 -18.94
CA SER A 141 9.25 13.73 -19.33
C SER A 141 8.61 14.88 -20.11
N GLU A 142 7.64 14.58 -20.99
CA GLU A 142 6.85 15.58 -21.72
C GLU A 142 6.03 16.43 -20.75
N ILE A 143 5.29 15.81 -19.82
CA ILE A 143 4.54 16.51 -18.77
C ILE A 143 5.48 17.40 -17.96
N SER A 144 6.65 16.90 -17.55
CA SER A 144 7.62 17.71 -16.80
C SER A 144 8.16 18.89 -17.61
N THR A 145 8.34 18.72 -18.92
CA THR A 145 8.83 19.78 -19.81
C THR A 145 7.76 20.86 -20.01
N VAL A 146 6.49 20.46 -20.16
CA VAL A 146 5.35 21.37 -20.27
C VAL A 146 5.14 22.14 -18.95
N LEU A 147 5.17 21.44 -17.82
CA LEU A 147 4.95 22.04 -16.50
C LEU A 147 6.11 22.94 -16.06
N LYS A 148 7.33 22.73 -16.57
CA LYS A 148 8.51 23.55 -16.26
C LYS A 148 8.33 25.02 -16.63
N ALA A 149 7.53 25.33 -17.66
CA ALA A 149 7.20 26.72 -18.01
C ALA A 149 6.41 27.46 -16.92
N PHE A 150 5.70 26.72 -16.06
CA PHE A 150 4.88 27.26 -14.96
C PHE A 150 5.52 27.01 -13.58
N TYR A 151 6.82 26.73 -13.55
CA TYR A 151 7.57 26.49 -12.31
C TYR A 151 8.46 27.67 -11.97
N CYS A 152 8.35 28.17 -10.74
CA CYS A 152 9.19 29.24 -10.24
C CYS A 152 10.32 28.69 -9.37
N GLU A 153 11.56 28.71 -9.89
CA GLU A 153 12.78 28.23 -9.19
C GLU A 153 13.21 29.12 -8.00
N LEU A 154 12.69 30.34 -7.89
CA LEU A 154 13.00 31.22 -6.74
C LEU A 154 12.13 30.89 -5.53
N CYS A 155 10.90 30.48 -5.79
CA CYS A 155 9.88 30.25 -4.77
C CYS A 155 9.54 28.78 -4.57
N ASP A 156 10.10 27.88 -5.39
CA ASP A 156 9.82 26.44 -5.46
C ASP A 156 8.32 26.15 -5.54
N LYS A 157 7.61 26.90 -6.40
CA LYS A 157 6.16 26.81 -6.58
C LYS A 157 5.84 26.38 -8.01
N GLN A 158 5.02 25.35 -8.13
CA GLN A 158 4.40 24.93 -9.39
C GLN A 158 3.04 25.61 -9.53
N PHE A 159 2.81 26.25 -10.66
CA PHE A 159 1.53 26.87 -10.99
C PHE A 159 0.80 26.03 -12.03
N GLN A 160 -0.53 26.06 -11.99
CA GLN A 160 -1.37 25.26 -12.89
C GLN A 160 -1.65 26.00 -14.20
N ASN A 161 -1.84 27.32 -14.12
CA ASN A 161 -2.26 28.15 -15.24
C ASN A 161 -1.27 29.32 -15.46
N VAL A 162 -1.20 29.79 -16.70
CA VAL A 162 -0.35 30.93 -17.12
C VAL A 162 -0.60 32.17 -16.26
N ALA A 163 -1.87 32.53 -16.02
CA ALA A 163 -2.24 33.73 -15.28
C ALA A 163 -1.75 33.72 -13.82
N GLN A 164 -1.83 32.56 -13.14
CA GLN A 164 -1.35 32.42 -11.76
C GLN A 164 0.17 32.54 -11.68
N TYR A 165 0.87 31.99 -12.68
CA TYR A 165 2.33 32.10 -12.77
C TYR A 165 2.76 33.56 -12.99
N ASP A 166 2.10 34.27 -13.91
CA ASP A 166 2.39 35.66 -14.22
C ASP A 166 2.12 36.60 -13.03
N GLU A 167 0.97 36.44 -12.38
CA GLU A 167 0.64 37.18 -11.15
C GLU A 167 1.68 36.92 -10.04
N HIS A 168 2.12 35.67 -9.89
CA HIS A 168 3.19 35.35 -8.95
C HIS A 168 4.49 36.05 -9.29
N THR A 169 4.94 36.00 -10.55
CA THR A 169 6.19 36.64 -10.98
C THR A 169 6.14 38.16 -10.83
N ASN A 170 4.97 38.77 -11.01
CA ASN A 170 4.75 40.20 -10.83
C ASN A 170 4.50 40.61 -9.37
N SER A 171 4.33 39.64 -8.46
CA SER A 171 4.06 39.93 -7.04
C SER A 171 5.27 40.54 -6.32
N TYR A 172 5.01 41.50 -5.44
CA TYR A 172 6.05 42.16 -4.63
C TYR A 172 6.93 41.16 -3.86
N ALA A 173 6.32 40.11 -3.31
CA ALA A 173 7.02 39.07 -2.56
C ALA A 173 8.00 38.28 -3.43
N HIS A 174 7.65 37.97 -4.68
CA HIS A 174 8.54 37.29 -5.62
C HIS A 174 9.75 38.16 -5.96
N HIS A 175 9.54 39.43 -6.31
CA HIS A 175 10.62 40.38 -6.59
C HIS A 175 11.55 40.58 -5.40
N HIS A 176 11.02 40.60 -4.18
CA HIS A 176 11.85 40.71 -2.97
C HIS A 176 12.75 39.49 -2.80
N LYS A 177 12.22 38.29 -3.04
CA LYS A 177 13.00 37.05 -2.96
C LYS A 177 14.05 36.98 -4.08
N ALA A 178 13.72 37.45 -5.28
CA ALA A 178 14.66 37.58 -6.39
C ALA A 178 15.83 38.50 -6.01
N ARG A 179 15.54 39.73 -5.58
CA ARG A 179 16.56 40.71 -5.15
C ARG A 179 17.41 40.21 -3.98
N PHE A 180 16.81 39.51 -3.02
CA PHE A 180 17.54 38.93 -1.90
C PHE A 180 18.51 37.83 -2.37
N ARG A 181 18.06 36.94 -3.26
CA ARG A 181 18.91 35.89 -3.84
C ARG A 181 20.05 36.48 -4.67
N ASP A 182 19.79 37.53 -5.46
CA ASP A 182 20.83 38.22 -6.25
C ASP A 182 21.85 38.93 -5.36
N MET A 183 21.40 39.56 -4.27
CA MET A 183 22.28 40.18 -3.28
C MET A 183 23.14 39.12 -2.58
N GLN A 184 22.56 37.98 -2.20
CA GLN A 184 23.29 36.87 -1.59
C GLN A 184 24.27 36.22 -2.59
N ALA A 185 23.89 36.06 -3.85
CA ALA A 185 24.75 35.52 -4.89
C ALA A 185 25.94 36.44 -5.16
N THR A 186 25.72 37.76 -5.22
CA THR A 186 26.78 38.77 -5.40
C THR A 186 27.71 38.80 -4.19
N GLN A 187 27.17 38.74 -2.96
CA GLN A 187 27.99 38.63 -1.74
C GLN A 187 28.81 37.34 -1.71
N ARG A 188 28.23 36.19 -2.10
CA ARG A 188 28.94 34.92 -2.19
C ARG A 188 29.99 34.90 -3.29
N ALA A 189 29.75 35.55 -4.43
CA ALA A 189 30.75 35.70 -5.49
C ALA A 189 31.93 36.57 -5.01
N ASN A 190 31.64 37.68 -4.33
CA ASN A 190 32.68 38.53 -3.74
C ASN A 190 33.47 37.82 -2.62
N LEU A 191 32.80 37.08 -1.73
CA LEU A 191 33.46 36.23 -0.74
C LEU A 191 34.21 35.05 -1.40
N GLY A 192 33.68 34.49 -2.48
CA GLY A 192 34.29 33.40 -3.24
C GLY A 192 35.61 33.81 -3.86
N ASN A 193 35.68 35.01 -4.44
CA ASN A 193 36.92 35.58 -4.98
C ASN A 193 37.96 35.82 -3.87
N SER A 194 37.54 36.33 -2.71
CA SER A 194 38.42 36.51 -1.54
C SER A 194 38.84 35.17 -0.90
N ARG A 195 37.94 34.18 -0.91
CA ARG A 195 38.21 32.83 -0.42
C ARG A 195 39.17 32.08 -1.33
N GLU A 196 39.03 32.18 -2.65
CA GLU A 196 39.94 31.57 -3.61
C GLU A 196 41.35 32.17 -3.48
N GLU A 197 41.46 33.47 -3.22
CA GLU A 197 42.74 34.14 -2.96
C GLU A 197 43.37 33.70 -1.63
N THR A 198 42.57 33.59 -0.57
CA THR A 198 43.05 33.13 0.75
C THR A 198 43.36 31.63 0.78
N ASP A 199 42.62 30.80 0.05
CA ASP A 199 42.86 29.36 -0.09
C ASP A 199 44.13 29.12 -0.93
N LYS A 200 44.38 29.90 -1.99
CA LYS A 200 45.67 29.91 -2.72
C LYS A 200 46.84 30.34 -1.83
N ARG A 201 46.63 31.23 -0.85
CA ARG A 201 47.65 31.64 0.12
C ARG A 201 47.94 30.55 1.16
N LYS A 202 46.90 29.94 1.73
CA LYS A 202 46.99 28.82 2.69
C LYS A 202 47.58 27.57 2.05
N GLU A 203 47.27 27.29 0.79
CA GLU A 203 47.86 26.17 0.06
C GLU A 203 49.37 26.35 -0.19
N LYS A 204 49.81 27.59 -0.46
CA LYS A 204 51.25 27.91 -0.55
C LYS A 204 51.97 27.77 0.78
N GLU A 205 51.31 28.08 1.89
CA GLU A 205 51.83 27.92 3.25
C GLU A 205 51.92 26.45 3.65
N ARG A 206 50.83 25.68 3.47
CA ARG A 206 50.80 24.22 3.68
C ARG A 206 51.86 23.49 2.85
N LYS A 207 52.12 23.94 1.62
CA LYS A 207 53.17 23.38 0.75
C LYS A 207 54.59 23.73 1.22
N ARG A 208 54.78 24.80 1.99
CA ARG A 208 56.07 25.14 2.64
C ARG A 208 56.24 24.29 3.89
N GLU A 209 55.23 24.21 4.75
CA GLU A 209 55.23 23.37 5.94
C GLU A 209 55.45 21.88 5.60
N GLU A 210 54.82 21.36 4.55
CA GLU A 210 55.03 19.98 4.10
C GLU A 210 56.49 19.74 3.65
N LYS A 211 57.12 20.72 3.00
CA LYS A 211 58.54 20.64 2.62
C LYS A 211 59.46 20.69 3.84
N GLU A 212 59.11 21.48 4.85
CA GLU A 212 59.88 21.55 6.11
C GLU A 212 59.69 20.29 6.94
N LEU A 213 58.46 19.80 7.13
CA LEU A 213 58.19 18.50 7.76
C LEU A 213 58.90 17.36 7.03
N ARG A 214 58.92 17.37 5.69
CA ARG A 214 59.62 16.35 4.89
C ARG A 214 61.14 16.45 5.03
N LYS A 215 61.69 17.65 5.22
CA LYS A 215 63.13 17.87 5.46
C LYS A 215 63.52 17.42 6.87
N ILE A 216 62.68 17.68 7.88
CA ILE A 216 62.85 17.22 9.26
C ILE A 216 62.72 15.70 9.34
N ALA A 217 61.74 15.08 8.68
CA ALA A 217 61.60 13.62 8.62
C ALA A 217 62.79 12.94 7.92
N LYS A 218 63.36 13.59 6.89
CA LYS A 218 64.59 13.12 6.23
C LYS A 218 65.83 13.26 7.12
N ALA A 219 65.89 14.29 7.96
CA ALA A 219 66.96 14.47 8.96
C ALA A 219 66.81 13.52 10.17
N ALA A 220 65.59 13.12 10.51
CA ALA A 220 65.28 12.15 11.57
C ALA A 220 65.39 10.67 11.11
N GLY A 221 65.84 10.40 9.88
CA GLY A 221 66.16 9.04 9.42
C GLY A 221 64.97 8.12 9.14
N ILE A 222 63.74 8.63 9.11
CA ILE A 222 62.53 7.82 8.89
C ILE A 222 62.17 7.84 7.39
N LYS A 223 62.29 6.68 6.73
CA LYS A 223 61.91 6.49 5.32
C LYS A 223 60.37 6.48 5.20
N MET A 224 59.78 7.57 4.70
CA MET A 224 58.36 7.62 4.34
C MET A 224 58.11 6.89 2.99
N PRO A 225 57.15 5.96 2.90
CA PRO A 225 56.77 5.32 1.64
C PRO A 225 56.03 6.29 0.71
N LYS A 226 56.19 6.04 -0.60
CA LYS A 226 55.55 6.75 -1.71
C LYS A 226 54.02 6.58 -1.64
N PRO A 227 53.20 7.63 -1.82
CA PRO A 227 51.75 7.48 -1.83
C PRO A 227 51.30 6.61 -3.03
N PRO A 228 50.27 5.75 -2.85
CA PRO A 228 49.72 4.96 -3.93
C PRO A 228 49.06 5.86 -4.98
N ALA A 229 49.28 5.52 -6.25
CA ALA A 229 48.63 6.18 -7.38
C ALA A 229 47.10 6.08 -7.25
N PRO A 230 46.33 7.10 -7.69
CA PRO A 230 44.89 6.99 -7.77
C PRO A 230 44.51 5.90 -8.75
N VAL A 231 43.70 4.96 -8.27
CA VAL A 231 43.14 3.86 -9.04
C VAL A 231 42.20 4.45 -10.09
N ALA A 232 42.45 4.12 -11.37
CA ALA A 232 41.56 4.45 -12.47
C ALA A 232 40.21 3.71 -12.30
N PRO A 233 39.08 4.30 -12.72
CA PRO A 233 37.78 3.62 -12.69
C PRO A 233 37.74 2.45 -13.69
N PRO A 234 36.90 1.42 -13.45
CA PRO A 234 36.82 0.25 -14.32
C PRO A 234 36.29 0.61 -15.71
N ASN A 235 37.01 0.13 -16.70
CA ASN A 235 36.66 0.18 -18.12
C ASN A 235 35.47 -0.76 -18.36
N ASN A 236 34.28 -0.19 -18.61
CA ASN A 236 33.14 -0.93 -19.15
C ASN A 236 33.16 -0.70 -20.67
N GLU A 237 33.65 -1.69 -21.42
CA GLU A 237 33.56 -1.71 -22.87
C GLU A 237 32.25 -2.41 -23.30
N PRO A 238 31.42 -1.79 -24.15
CA PRO A 238 30.22 -2.42 -24.73
C PRO A 238 30.56 -3.39 -25.89
N PRO A 239 29.64 -4.32 -26.24
CA PRO A 239 29.90 -5.42 -27.19
C PRO A 239 30.09 -4.95 -28.66
N PRO A 240 30.72 -5.78 -29.52
CA PRO A 240 31.14 -5.37 -30.86
C PRO A 240 29.98 -5.23 -31.86
N PRO A 241 30.05 -4.27 -32.81
CA PRO A 241 29.12 -4.18 -33.94
C PRO A 241 29.52 -5.07 -35.15
N PRO A 242 28.55 -5.46 -36.01
CA PRO A 242 28.75 -6.34 -37.18
C PRO A 242 29.42 -5.63 -38.39
N PRO A 243 29.87 -6.38 -39.44
CA PRO A 243 30.82 -5.88 -40.44
C PRO A 243 30.22 -4.93 -41.47
N SER A 244 31.09 -4.05 -41.97
CA SER A 244 30.83 -2.96 -42.92
C SER A 244 30.69 -3.38 -44.38
N GLU A 245 29.74 -2.77 -45.08
CA GLU A 245 29.71 -2.60 -46.55
C GLU A 245 29.91 -1.10 -46.94
N PRO A 246 30.25 -0.78 -48.20
CA PRO A 246 31.16 0.32 -48.51
C PRO A 246 30.53 1.70 -48.75
N LYS A 247 31.38 2.72 -48.56
CA LYS A 247 31.17 4.16 -48.81
C LYS A 247 30.61 4.49 -50.19
N PRO A 248 30.03 5.69 -50.33
CA PRO A 248 30.52 6.57 -51.38
C PRO A 248 30.88 7.99 -50.93
N ASN A 249 31.66 8.60 -51.82
CA ASN A 249 32.36 9.88 -51.77
C ASN A 249 31.54 11.12 -51.43
N GLY A 250 32.21 12.03 -50.73
CA GLY A 250 32.46 13.38 -51.24
C GLY A 250 31.49 14.47 -50.79
N PHE A 251 31.98 15.39 -49.95
CA PHE A 251 31.55 16.78 -50.03
C PHE A 251 32.67 17.73 -49.61
N LYS A 252 32.91 18.74 -50.46
CA LYS A 252 34.00 19.72 -50.37
C LYS A 252 33.64 20.83 -49.38
N LYS A 253 34.67 21.37 -48.73
CA LYS A 253 34.62 22.55 -47.86
C LYS A 253 34.46 23.83 -48.72
N SER A 254 33.50 24.67 -48.36
CA SER A 254 33.44 26.12 -48.61
C SER A 254 32.99 26.75 -47.29
N GLY A 255 33.68 27.72 -46.68
CA GLY A 255 34.17 28.97 -47.24
C GLY A 255 33.15 30.06 -46.86
N TRP A 256 33.19 30.56 -45.62
CA TRP A 256 32.33 31.66 -45.16
C TRP A 256 32.74 32.95 -45.86
N ALA A 257 31.82 33.55 -46.62
CA ALA A 257 31.98 34.87 -47.23
C ALA A 257 31.17 35.93 -46.48
N THR A 258 31.83 37.06 -46.28
CA THR A 258 31.39 38.31 -45.64
C THR A 258 30.12 38.91 -46.23
N VAL A 259 29.27 39.42 -45.34
CA VAL A 259 28.06 40.21 -45.61
C VAL A 259 28.38 41.55 -46.26
N GLY A 260 27.68 41.86 -47.36
CA GLY A 260 27.63 43.18 -47.99
C GLY A 260 26.28 43.83 -47.75
N SER A 261 26.30 44.98 -47.07
CA SER A 261 25.18 45.92 -46.94
C SER A 261 24.77 46.45 -48.32
N SER A 262 23.46 46.52 -48.60
CA SER A 262 22.95 47.59 -49.45
C SER A 262 21.50 47.93 -49.14
N SER A 263 21.32 49.21 -48.85
CA SER A 263 20.06 49.92 -48.66
C SER A 263 19.48 50.31 -50.02
N ARG A 264 18.19 50.05 -50.24
CA ARG A 264 17.17 50.98 -50.78
C ARG A 264 15.83 50.27 -50.93
#